data_AF-A0A9P6BHC8-F1
#
_entry.id   AF-A0A9P6BHC8-F1
#
_cell.length_a   1.000
_cell.length_b   1.000
_cell.length_c   1.000
_cell.angle_alpha   90.00
_cell.angle_beta   90.00
_cell.angle_gamma   90.00
#
_symmetry.space_group_name_H-M   'P 1'
#
loop_
_entity.id
_entity.type
_entity.pdbx_description
1 polymer ?
#
loop_
_entity_poly.entity_id
_entity_poly.type
_entity_poly.pdbx_seq_one_letter_code
_entity_poly.pdbx_strand_id
1 'polypeptide(L)'
;MSGLEAAFRHFVTQQALPGVTELGMFKDTYEKKKADMDIGLSYDAAELEEVEKAIGHHFKNKGLLALALTAPVKGDSSPNCDRLEYLGDVVLEVVAMMAWIDKGSGTRSAIRTEKTVCNLALQATCIEIGLDSHIKKCCPKDKAYIEAIKALYVQAKTSIPCNKPYWDQGLLCKTLGDVVESVLGAVFLDPSLKPPVTKARLQVA
;
A
#
# COMPACT_ATOMS: atom_id res chain seq x y z
N MET A 1 -1.01 -25.86 -4.93
CA MET A 1 -0.14 -25.24 -3.92
C MET A 1 0.68 -24.16 -4.61
N SER A 2 0.59 -22.91 -4.17
CA SER A 2 1.40 -21.81 -4.72
C SER A 2 2.85 -21.86 -4.19
N GLY A 3 3.78 -21.13 -4.80
CA GLY A 3 5.16 -20.99 -4.28
C GLY A 3 5.21 -20.38 -2.87
N LEU A 4 4.34 -19.39 -2.61
CA LEU A 4 4.18 -18.77 -1.29
C LEU A 4 3.65 -19.78 -0.26
N GLU A 5 2.68 -20.62 -0.63
CA GLU A 5 2.16 -21.67 0.24
C GLU A 5 3.23 -22.72 0.58
N ALA A 6 4.06 -23.12 -0.40
CA ALA A 6 5.15 -24.05 -0.18
C ALA A 6 6.23 -23.48 0.77
N ALA A 7 6.62 -22.22 0.56
CA ALA A 7 7.55 -21.52 1.45
C ALA A 7 7.02 -21.40 2.88
N PHE A 8 5.75 -20.99 3.04
CA PHE A 8 5.10 -20.92 4.34
C PHE A 8 5.14 -22.26 5.08
N ARG A 9 4.72 -23.36 4.42
CA ARG A 9 4.75 -24.70 5.02
C ARG A 9 6.16 -25.07 5.48
N HIS A 10 7.17 -24.80 4.66
CA HIS A 10 8.56 -25.08 5.03
C HIS A 10 8.97 -24.37 6.33
N PHE A 11 8.70 -23.06 6.45
CA PHE A 11 9.07 -22.30 7.65
C PHE A 11 8.31 -22.70 8.90
N VAL A 12 7.01 -23.03 8.78
CA VAL A 12 6.24 -23.51 9.95
C VAL A 12 6.75 -24.87 10.41
N THR A 13 7.09 -25.80 9.49
CA THR A 13 7.69 -27.09 9.85
C THR A 13 9.03 -26.93 10.58
N GLN A 14 9.81 -25.89 10.25
CA GLN A 14 11.06 -25.58 10.94
C GLN A 14 10.86 -24.80 12.26
N GLN A 15 9.62 -24.61 12.73
CA GLN A 15 9.27 -23.78 13.90
C GLN A 15 9.79 -22.34 13.84
N ALA A 16 10.09 -21.82 12.64
CA ALA A 16 10.59 -20.46 12.44
C ALA A 16 9.49 -19.39 12.65
N LEU A 17 8.22 -19.80 12.66
CA LEU A 17 7.04 -18.96 12.90
C LEU A 17 6.18 -19.56 14.03
N PRO A 18 6.64 -19.49 15.30
CA PRO A 18 5.93 -20.11 16.41
C PRO A 18 4.53 -19.49 16.57
N GLY A 19 3.51 -20.34 16.70
CA GLY A 19 2.11 -19.92 16.87
C GLY A 19 1.38 -19.56 15.58
N VAL A 20 2.04 -19.57 14.42
CA VAL A 20 1.40 -19.33 13.12
C VAL A 20 1.06 -20.67 12.46
N THR A 21 -0.22 -21.04 12.46
CA THR A 21 -0.71 -22.31 11.89
C THR A 21 -1.50 -22.14 10.59
N GLU A 22 -1.81 -20.90 10.22
CA GLU A 22 -2.52 -20.55 8.99
C GLU A 22 -2.07 -19.18 8.49
N LEU A 23 -1.63 -19.11 7.22
CA LEU A 23 -1.42 -17.84 6.54
C LEU A 23 -2.79 -17.31 6.08
N GLY A 24 -3.58 -16.81 7.03
CA GLY A 24 -4.98 -16.41 6.78
C GLY A 24 -5.63 -15.57 7.88
N MET A 25 -4.97 -15.37 9.03
CA MET A 25 -5.55 -14.65 10.18
C MET A 25 -5.80 -13.14 9.94
N PHE A 26 -5.35 -12.58 8.81
CA PHE A 26 -5.74 -11.22 8.42
C PHE A 26 -7.23 -11.13 8.11
N LYS A 27 -7.79 -12.14 7.43
CA LYS A 27 -9.20 -12.17 7.06
C LYS A 27 -10.09 -12.12 8.31
N ASP A 28 -9.85 -12.97 9.31
CA ASP A 28 -10.66 -12.95 10.54
C ASP A 28 -10.46 -11.67 11.37
N THR A 29 -9.25 -11.09 11.37
CA THR A 29 -8.98 -9.85 12.14
C THR A 29 -9.70 -8.64 11.53
N TYR A 30 -9.75 -8.54 10.20
CA TYR A 30 -10.42 -7.45 9.49
C TYR A 30 -11.91 -7.74 9.20
N GLU A 31 -12.32 -9.01 9.08
CA GLU A 31 -13.73 -9.41 8.96
C GLU A 31 -14.45 -9.39 10.31
N LYS A 32 -13.82 -9.78 11.44
CA LYS A 32 -14.43 -9.56 12.77
C LYS A 32 -14.54 -8.06 13.07
N LYS A 33 -13.56 -7.27 12.65
CA LYS A 33 -13.64 -5.82 12.70
C LYS A 33 -14.61 -5.21 11.68
N LYS A 34 -15.21 -5.96 10.75
CA LYS A 34 -16.27 -5.44 9.86
C LYS A 34 -17.51 -4.98 10.65
N ALA A 35 -17.76 -5.57 11.82
CA ALA A 35 -18.87 -5.19 12.70
C ALA A 35 -18.53 -3.99 13.60
N ASP A 36 -17.23 -3.77 13.90
CA ASP A 36 -16.76 -2.83 14.94
C ASP A 36 -15.75 -1.77 14.45
N MET A 37 -15.31 -1.77 13.18
CA MET A 37 -14.56 -0.65 12.58
C MET A 37 -15.52 0.46 12.20
N ASP A 38 -16.26 0.94 13.19
CA ASP A 38 -16.52 2.37 13.27
C ASP A 38 -15.16 3.04 13.55
N ILE A 39 -14.38 3.26 12.49
CA ILE A 39 -13.09 3.97 12.57
C ILE A 39 -13.27 5.45 12.94
N GLY A 40 -14.51 5.90 13.20
CA GLY A 40 -14.85 7.31 13.42
C GLY A 40 -14.51 8.19 12.21
N LEU A 41 -14.34 7.57 11.04
CA LEU A 41 -13.93 8.21 9.79
C LEU A 41 -14.98 7.89 8.73
N SER A 42 -15.83 8.87 8.42
CA SER A 42 -16.82 8.74 7.36
C SER A 42 -16.17 9.07 6.02
N TYR A 43 -15.66 8.07 5.32
CA TYR A 43 -15.66 8.13 3.87
C TYR A 43 -17.08 7.85 3.41
N ASP A 44 -17.62 8.69 2.54
CA ASP A 44 -18.86 8.33 1.88
C ASP A 44 -18.60 7.31 0.75
N ALA A 45 -19.67 6.67 0.27
CA ALA A 45 -19.55 5.62 -0.73
C ALA A 45 -19.05 6.16 -2.09
N ALA A 46 -19.35 7.43 -2.43
CA ALA A 46 -18.95 8.03 -3.69
C ALA A 46 -17.45 8.35 -3.68
N GLU A 47 -16.93 8.88 -2.57
CA GLU A 47 -15.50 9.14 -2.37
C GLU A 47 -14.67 7.86 -2.54
N LEU A 48 -15.10 6.74 -1.94
CA LEU A 48 -14.41 5.47 -2.12
C LEU A 48 -14.53 4.91 -3.54
N GLU A 49 -15.66 5.13 -4.22
CA GLU A 49 -15.84 4.71 -5.62
C GLU A 49 -14.94 5.49 -6.59
N GLU A 50 -14.71 6.78 -6.34
CA GLU A 50 -13.74 7.59 -7.08
C GLU A 50 -12.32 7.02 -6.93
N VAL A 51 -11.93 6.71 -5.69
CA VAL A 51 -10.62 6.09 -5.43
C VAL A 51 -10.50 4.73 -6.13
N GLU A 52 -11.51 3.88 -6.07
CA GLU A 52 -11.51 2.59 -6.77
C GLU A 52 -11.34 2.72 -8.28
N LYS A 53 -11.98 3.72 -8.89
CA LYS A 53 -11.81 4.04 -10.30
C LYS A 53 -10.39 4.49 -10.61
N ALA A 54 -9.81 5.34 -9.76
CA ALA A 54 -8.45 5.86 -9.93
C ALA A 54 -7.39 4.73 -9.86
N ILE A 55 -7.56 3.77 -8.96
CA ILE A 55 -6.62 2.65 -8.79
C ILE A 55 -6.92 1.45 -9.71
N GLY A 56 -8.10 1.41 -10.33
CA GLY A 56 -8.54 0.30 -11.18
C GLY A 56 -8.89 -0.98 -10.43
N HIS A 57 -9.32 -0.90 -9.17
CA HIS A 57 -9.68 -2.05 -8.33
C HIS A 57 -10.96 -1.79 -7.55
N HIS A 58 -11.93 -2.71 -7.64
CA HIS A 58 -13.16 -2.66 -6.86
C HIS A 58 -13.04 -3.54 -5.60
N PHE A 59 -13.04 -2.92 -4.43
CA PHE A 59 -12.94 -3.62 -3.16
C PHE A 59 -14.24 -4.31 -2.81
N LYS A 60 -14.14 -5.59 -2.44
CA LYS A 60 -15.21 -6.28 -1.73
C LYS A 60 -15.32 -5.80 -0.29
N ASN A 61 -14.21 -5.37 0.33
CA ASN A 61 -14.20 -4.76 1.65
C ASN A 61 -13.78 -3.29 1.60
N LYS A 62 -14.75 -2.38 1.46
CA LYS A 62 -14.56 -0.92 1.46
C LYS A 62 -13.86 -0.39 2.73
N GLY A 63 -14.01 -1.08 3.87
CA GLY A 63 -13.32 -0.72 5.11
C GLY A 63 -11.80 -0.88 5.04
N LEU A 64 -11.29 -1.80 4.22
CA LEU A 64 -9.85 -1.92 3.97
C LEU A 64 -9.34 -0.69 3.21
N LEU A 65 -10.07 -0.24 2.19
CA LEU A 65 -9.70 0.97 1.44
C LEU A 65 -9.75 2.22 2.34
N ALA A 66 -10.82 2.39 3.12
CA ALA A 66 -10.93 3.50 4.07
C ALA A 66 -9.76 3.53 5.06
N LEU A 67 -9.34 2.37 5.59
CA LEU A 67 -8.18 2.28 6.46
C LEU A 67 -6.88 2.62 5.74
N ALA A 68 -6.70 2.17 4.50
CA ALA A 68 -5.51 2.44 3.70
C ALA A 68 -5.30 3.93 3.41
N LEU A 69 -6.39 4.69 3.30
CA LEU A 69 -6.37 6.14 3.08
C LEU A 69 -6.23 6.96 4.39
N THR A 70 -6.14 6.30 5.55
CA THR A 70 -6.09 6.96 6.86
C THR A 70 -4.65 7.03 7.39
N ALA A 71 -4.00 8.18 7.22
CA ALA A 71 -2.62 8.39 7.63
C ALA A 71 -2.45 8.42 9.17
N PRO A 72 -1.27 8.01 9.69
CA PRO A 72 -0.98 8.07 11.12
C PRO A 72 -0.81 9.51 11.62
N VAL A 73 -1.31 9.77 12.82
CA VAL A 73 -1.06 11.03 13.54
C VAL A 73 -0.34 10.72 14.85
N LYS A 74 0.76 11.43 15.12
CA LYS A 74 1.55 11.22 16.34
C LYS A 74 0.68 11.43 17.59
N GLY A 75 0.61 10.41 18.43
CA GLY A 75 -0.17 10.44 19.67
C GLY A 75 -1.64 10.03 19.51
N ASP A 76 -2.08 9.71 18.29
CA ASP A 76 -3.38 9.11 18.01
C ASP A 76 -3.23 7.58 17.94
N SER A 77 -3.98 6.85 18.76
CA SER A 77 -3.99 5.38 18.80
C SER A 77 -5.14 4.76 18.00
N SER A 78 -5.92 5.59 17.29
CA SER A 78 -6.98 5.11 16.42
C SER A 78 -6.42 4.30 15.24
N PRO A 79 -7.23 3.42 14.63
CA PRO A 79 -6.77 2.63 13.51
C PRO A 79 -6.30 3.51 12.33
N ASN A 80 -5.16 3.14 11.76
CA ASN A 80 -4.50 3.85 10.67
C ASN A 80 -3.91 2.86 9.63
N CYS A 81 -3.25 3.42 8.63
CA CYS A 81 -2.71 2.69 7.50
C CYS A 81 -1.38 1.95 7.77
N ASP A 82 -0.71 2.13 8.92
CA ASP A 82 0.68 1.67 9.18
C ASP A 82 0.91 0.18 8.88
N ARG A 83 -0.02 -0.67 9.29
CA ARG A 83 0.10 -2.13 9.04
C ARG A 83 -0.08 -2.49 7.58
N LEU A 84 -0.95 -1.76 6.89
CA LEU A 84 -1.21 -1.94 5.47
C LEU A 84 -0.06 -1.35 4.64
N GLU A 85 0.52 -0.20 5.04
CA GLU A 85 1.75 0.37 4.47
C GLU A 85 2.87 -0.66 4.51
N TYR A 86 3.16 -1.20 5.69
CA TYR A 86 4.24 -2.18 5.84
C TYR A 86 4.03 -3.43 4.99
N LEU A 87 2.79 -3.94 4.92
CA LEU A 87 2.47 -5.05 4.03
C LEU A 87 2.64 -4.67 2.57
N GLY A 88 2.19 -3.47 2.19
CA GLY A 88 2.29 -2.91 0.86
C GLY A 88 3.72 -2.76 0.36
N ASP A 89 4.62 -2.25 1.19
CA ASP A 89 6.05 -2.14 0.89
C ASP A 89 6.64 -3.52 0.57
N VAL A 90 6.36 -4.53 1.40
CA VAL A 90 6.80 -5.91 1.14
C VAL A 90 6.20 -6.48 -0.15
N VAL A 91 4.92 -6.24 -0.43
CA VAL A 91 4.27 -6.65 -1.69
C VAL A 91 4.94 -5.97 -2.88
N LEU A 92 5.22 -4.68 -2.78
CA LEU A 92 5.89 -3.91 -3.82
C LEU A 92 7.31 -4.41 -4.07
N GLU A 93 8.06 -4.72 -3.01
CA GLU A 93 9.39 -5.34 -3.11
C GLU A 93 9.32 -6.69 -3.85
N VAL A 94 8.35 -7.56 -3.50
CA VAL A 94 8.18 -8.86 -4.17
C VAL A 94 7.86 -8.67 -5.65
N VAL A 95 6.93 -7.79 -6.00
CA VAL A 95 6.55 -7.50 -7.40
C VAL A 95 7.75 -6.97 -8.18
N ALA A 96 8.50 -6.02 -7.61
CA ALA A 96 9.68 -5.46 -8.23
C ALA A 96 10.79 -6.51 -8.46
N MET A 97 11.01 -7.38 -7.47
CA MET A 97 11.98 -8.48 -7.58
C MET A 97 11.56 -9.52 -8.62
N MET A 98 10.28 -9.89 -8.68
CA MET A 98 9.78 -10.81 -9.71
C MET A 98 9.96 -10.22 -11.11
N ALA A 99 9.58 -8.95 -11.32
CA ALA A 99 9.76 -8.28 -12.60
C ALA A 99 11.23 -8.21 -13.02
N TRP A 100 12.16 -8.05 -12.07
CA TRP A 100 13.58 -8.09 -12.35
C TRP A 100 14.10 -9.48 -12.71
N ILE A 101 13.68 -10.52 -11.97
CA ILE A 101 14.03 -11.90 -12.28
C ILE A 101 13.60 -12.23 -13.72
N ASP A 102 12.40 -11.82 -14.11
CA ASP A 102 11.86 -12.04 -15.45
C ASP A 102 12.65 -11.29 -16.54
N LYS A 103 13.21 -10.10 -16.24
CA LYS A 103 14.10 -9.38 -17.16
C LYS A 103 15.43 -10.11 -17.43
N GLY A 104 15.82 -11.07 -16.58
CA GLY A 104 16.99 -11.92 -16.76
C GLY A 104 18.36 -11.21 -16.77
N SER A 105 18.43 -9.92 -16.45
CA SER A 105 19.65 -9.11 -16.49
C SER A 105 19.57 -7.89 -15.55
N GLY A 106 20.73 -7.36 -15.14
CA GLY A 106 20.85 -6.21 -14.23
C GLY A 106 21.28 -6.60 -12.81
N THR A 107 21.58 -5.60 -11.96
CA THR A 107 21.91 -5.83 -10.55
C THR A 107 20.67 -5.64 -9.67
N ARG A 108 20.60 -6.33 -8.51
CA ARG A 108 19.54 -6.08 -7.51
C ARG A 108 19.41 -4.60 -7.15
N SER A 109 20.56 -3.92 -7.05
CA SER A 109 20.61 -2.48 -6.78
C SER A 109 19.90 -1.69 -7.87
N ALA A 110 20.03 -2.08 -9.14
CA ALA A 110 19.38 -1.42 -10.28
C ALA A 110 17.86 -1.38 -10.18
N ILE A 111 17.20 -2.37 -9.57
CA ILE A 111 15.72 -2.39 -9.40
C ILE A 111 15.28 -1.33 -8.40
N ARG A 112 16.01 -1.23 -7.28
CA ARG A 112 15.71 -0.29 -6.20
C ARG A 112 16.17 1.13 -6.56
N THR A 113 17.15 1.27 -7.47
CA THR A 113 17.65 2.54 -7.98
C THR A 113 17.02 2.98 -9.31
N GLU A 114 16.40 2.09 -10.08
CA GLU A 114 15.52 2.42 -11.21
C GLU A 114 14.24 3.00 -10.62
N LYS A 115 14.27 4.28 -10.23
CA LYS A 115 13.22 5.34 -10.13
C LYS A 115 11.72 4.98 -9.98
N THR A 116 11.36 3.74 -9.67
CA THR A 116 10.01 3.17 -9.81
C THR A 116 9.47 2.78 -8.43
N VAL A 117 10.36 2.41 -7.50
CA VAL A 117 10.06 2.02 -6.12
C VAL A 117 10.87 2.87 -5.13
N CYS A 118 10.87 4.19 -5.34
CA CYS A 118 11.46 5.13 -4.38
C CYS A 118 10.38 6.09 -3.88
N ASN A 119 10.58 6.66 -2.69
CA ASN A 119 9.59 7.53 -2.06
C ASN A 119 9.14 8.70 -2.96
N LEU A 120 10.04 9.24 -3.79
CA LEU A 120 9.70 10.31 -4.75
C LEU A 120 8.80 9.80 -5.88
N ALA A 121 9.02 8.57 -6.35
CA ALA A 121 8.17 7.94 -7.36
C ALA A 121 6.79 7.61 -6.80
N LEU A 122 6.71 7.06 -5.59
CA LEU A 122 5.45 6.75 -4.93
C LEU A 122 4.66 8.01 -4.59
N GLN A 123 5.34 9.07 -4.14
CA GLN A 123 4.76 10.39 -3.99
C GLN A 123 4.19 10.90 -5.32
N ALA A 124 4.95 10.80 -6.41
CA ALA A 124 4.48 11.25 -7.72
C ALA A 124 3.24 10.46 -8.14
N THR A 125 3.26 9.13 -8.02
CA THR A 125 2.12 8.25 -8.27
C THR A 125 0.88 8.69 -7.49
N CYS A 126 1.03 8.96 -6.19
CA CYS A 126 -0.07 9.39 -5.32
C CYS A 126 -0.77 10.66 -5.85
N ILE A 127 0.01 11.66 -6.28
CA ILE A 127 -0.50 12.90 -6.87
C ILE A 127 -1.10 12.66 -8.26
N GLU A 128 -0.45 11.85 -9.09
CA GLU A 128 -0.86 11.63 -10.49
C GLU A 128 -2.21 10.92 -10.59
N ILE A 129 -2.47 9.96 -9.70
CA ILE A 129 -3.76 9.24 -9.65
C ILE A 129 -4.78 9.92 -8.73
N GLY A 130 -4.41 11.01 -8.05
CA GLY A 130 -5.30 11.83 -7.22
C GLY A 130 -5.63 11.29 -5.83
N LEU A 131 -4.86 10.31 -5.31
CA LEU A 131 -5.09 9.76 -3.97
C LEU A 131 -4.90 10.79 -2.86
N ASP A 132 -4.04 11.79 -3.07
CA ASP A 132 -3.72 12.85 -2.11
C ASP A 132 -4.95 13.58 -1.57
N SER A 133 -5.97 13.74 -2.42
CA SER A 133 -7.19 14.46 -2.09
C SER A 133 -8.14 13.65 -1.18
N HIS A 134 -7.89 12.35 -1.05
CA HIS A 134 -8.69 11.42 -0.25
C HIS A 134 -8.01 11.03 1.06
N ILE A 135 -6.79 11.50 1.34
CA ILE A 135 -6.07 11.14 2.58
C ILE A 135 -6.75 11.81 3.79
N LYS A 136 -7.23 10.99 4.74
CA LYS A 136 -7.73 11.48 6.03
C LYS A 136 -6.61 11.43 7.07
N LYS A 137 -6.77 12.25 8.12
CA LYS A 137 -5.83 12.36 9.26
C LYS A 137 -4.39 12.68 8.83
N CYS A 138 -4.21 13.85 8.23
CA CYS A 138 -2.90 14.37 7.85
C CYS A 138 -2.46 15.47 8.83
N CYS A 139 -1.22 15.41 9.34
CA CYS A 139 -0.72 16.44 10.23
C CYS A 139 -0.52 17.78 9.47
N PRO A 140 -0.57 18.96 10.13
CA PRO A 140 -0.46 20.24 9.44
C PRO A 140 0.81 20.40 8.60
N LYS A 141 1.92 19.80 9.05
CA LYS A 141 3.18 19.77 8.30
C LYS A 141 3.01 19.02 6.98
N ASP A 142 2.48 17.81 7.02
CA ASP A 142 2.30 17.00 5.82
C ASP A 142 1.33 17.66 4.85
N LYS A 143 0.23 18.26 5.34
CA LYS A 143 -0.68 19.06 4.50
C LYS A 143 0.05 20.17 3.74
N ALA A 144 0.91 20.94 4.41
CA ALA A 144 1.68 22.00 3.76
C ALA A 144 2.64 21.45 2.68
N TYR A 145 3.26 20.28 2.94
CA TYR A 145 4.10 19.62 1.94
C TYR A 145 3.27 19.13 0.74
N ILE A 146 2.13 18.49 0.97
CA ILE A 146 1.23 18.01 -0.08
C ILE A 146 0.82 19.16 -0.99
N GLU A 147 0.36 20.29 -0.44
CA GLU A 147 -0.03 21.45 -1.24
C GLU A 147 1.13 22.02 -2.07
N ALA A 148 2.34 22.09 -1.51
CA ALA A 148 3.52 22.53 -2.24
C ALA A 148 3.89 21.56 -3.38
N ILE A 149 3.77 20.25 -3.16
CA ILE A 149 4.01 19.23 -4.19
C ILE A 149 2.95 19.33 -5.30
N LYS A 150 1.67 19.54 -4.95
CA LYS A 150 0.58 19.74 -5.92
C LYS A 150 0.82 20.96 -6.79
N ALA A 151 1.29 22.06 -6.21
CA ALA A 151 1.64 23.27 -6.96
C ALA A 151 2.75 22.98 -8.00
N LEU A 152 3.79 22.23 -7.61
CA LEU A 152 4.84 21.79 -8.54
C LEU A 152 4.30 20.90 -9.65
N TYR A 153 3.39 19.97 -9.32
CA TYR A 153 2.74 19.10 -10.30
C TYR A 153 1.94 19.91 -11.34
N VAL A 154 1.10 20.86 -10.90
CA VAL A 154 0.31 21.74 -11.77
C VAL A 154 1.22 22.60 -12.65
N GLN A 155 2.28 23.16 -12.07
CA GLN A 155 3.27 23.92 -12.82
C GLN A 155 3.92 23.06 -13.90
N ALA A 156 4.32 21.83 -13.58
CA ALA A 156 4.95 20.93 -14.54
C ALA A 156 4.01 20.51 -15.69
N LYS A 157 2.70 20.40 -15.45
CA LYS A 157 1.70 20.11 -16.50
C LYS A 157 1.46 21.27 -17.46
N THR A 158 1.72 22.50 -17.03
CA THR A 158 1.48 23.74 -17.80
C THR A 158 2.74 24.32 -18.43
N SER A 159 3.92 23.90 -17.96
CA SER A 159 5.23 24.37 -18.44
C SER A 159 5.73 23.57 -19.64
N ILE A 160 6.60 24.17 -20.44
CA ILE A 160 7.43 23.46 -21.44
C ILE A 160 8.29 22.42 -20.68
N PRO A 161 8.45 21.17 -21.19
CA PRO A 161 9.21 20.13 -20.49
C PRO A 161 10.60 20.61 -20.10
N CYS A 162 10.91 20.63 -18.81
CA CYS A 162 12.26 20.90 -18.33
C CYS A 162 13.04 19.59 -18.18
N ASN A 163 14.37 19.65 -18.14
CA ASN A 163 15.25 18.47 -18.09
C ASN A 163 15.15 17.64 -16.79
N LYS A 164 14.41 18.12 -15.77
CA LYS A 164 14.24 17.40 -14.50
C LYS A 164 12.76 17.14 -14.22
N PRO A 165 12.39 15.94 -13.76
CA PRO A 165 11.00 15.69 -13.41
C PRO A 165 10.56 16.53 -12.19
N TYR A 166 9.26 16.83 -12.09
CA TYR A 166 8.73 17.72 -11.04
C TYR A 166 8.93 17.18 -9.63
N TRP A 167 9.03 15.85 -9.48
CA TRP A 167 9.26 15.19 -8.19
C TRP A 167 10.73 15.26 -7.75
N ASP A 168 11.67 15.70 -8.60
CA ASP A 168 13.10 15.82 -8.28
C ASP A 168 13.50 17.27 -7.91
N GLN A 169 12.72 17.87 -6.99
CA GLN A 169 12.90 19.26 -6.52
C GLN A 169 13.31 19.34 -5.05
N GLY A 170 13.68 18.21 -4.42
CA GLY A 170 14.08 18.14 -3.02
C GLY A 170 12.94 18.19 -2.00
N LEU A 171 11.69 18.11 -2.47
CA LEU A 171 10.49 18.12 -1.62
C LEU A 171 9.87 16.72 -1.52
N LEU A 172 9.84 16.17 -0.30
CA LEU A 172 9.33 14.84 -0.01
C LEU A 172 8.33 14.86 1.15
N CYS A 173 7.13 14.32 0.92
CA CYS A 173 6.14 13.96 1.92
C CYS A 173 5.98 12.44 1.93
N LYS A 174 6.52 11.79 2.97
CA LYS A 174 6.51 10.32 3.07
C LYS A 174 5.09 9.77 3.09
N THR A 175 4.17 10.48 3.74
CA THR A 175 2.73 10.16 3.81
C THR A 175 2.09 9.86 2.46
N LEU A 176 2.52 10.55 1.39
CA LEU A 176 2.00 10.29 0.04
C LEU A 176 2.44 8.91 -0.49
N GLY A 177 3.69 8.52 -0.25
CA GLY A 177 4.19 7.18 -0.60
C GLY A 177 3.59 6.09 0.30
N ASP A 178 3.51 6.35 1.60
CA ASP A 178 2.97 5.43 2.60
C ASP A 178 1.52 5.05 2.28
N VAL A 179 0.70 6.00 1.80
CA VAL A 179 -0.68 5.72 1.36
C VAL A 179 -0.73 4.87 0.10
N VAL A 180 0.16 5.07 -0.87
CA VAL A 180 0.22 4.22 -2.07
C VAL A 180 0.57 2.78 -1.71
N GLU A 181 1.56 2.59 -0.85
CA GLU A 181 1.91 1.28 -0.30
C GLU A 181 0.73 0.69 0.46
N SER A 182 0.07 1.48 1.30
CA SER A 182 -1.07 1.02 2.07
C SER A 182 -2.24 0.53 1.21
N VAL A 183 -2.55 1.25 0.12
CA VAL A 183 -3.56 0.83 -0.85
C VAL A 183 -3.16 -0.49 -1.50
N LEU A 184 -1.88 -0.67 -1.87
CA LEU A 184 -1.39 -1.94 -2.41
C LEU A 184 -1.52 -3.09 -1.40
N GLY A 185 -1.21 -2.84 -0.13
CA GLY A 185 -1.42 -3.79 0.97
C GLY A 185 -2.90 -4.15 1.16
N ALA A 186 -3.80 -3.16 1.04
CA ALA A 186 -5.24 -3.39 1.08
C ALA A 186 -5.73 -4.24 -0.10
N VAL A 187 -5.29 -3.93 -1.33
CA VAL A 187 -5.61 -4.72 -2.53
C VAL A 187 -5.16 -6.17 -2.34
N PHE A 188 -3.95 -6.39 -1.83
CA PHE A 188 -3.42 -7.73 -1.57
C PHE A 188 -4.27 -8.55 -0.59
N LEU A 189 -4.96 -7.89 0.34
CA LEU A 189 -5.85 -8.51 1.33
C LEU A 189 -7.33 -8.57 0.90
N ASP A 190 -7.72 -7.95 -0.21
CA ASP A 190 -9.13 -7.87 -0.57
C ASP A 190 -9.72 -9.26 -0.88
N PRO A 191 -10.86 -9.63 -0.26
CA PRO A 191 -11.45 -10.96 -0.42
C PRO A 191 -12.12 -11.21 -1.78
N SER A 192 -12.09 -10.25 -2.71
CA SER A 192 -12.42 -10.50 -4.13
C SER A 192 -11.32 -11.29 -4.84
N LEU A 193 -10.08 -11.20 -4.37
CA LEU A 193 -8.94 -11.89 -4.96
C LEU A 193 -8.76 -13.30 -4.38
N LYS A 194 -8.09 -14.18 -5.13
CA LYS A 194 -7.68 -15.49 -4.60
C LYS A 194 -6.70 -15.23 -3.45
N PRO A 195 -6.91 -15.83 -2.27
CA PRO A 195 -5.99 -15.63 -1.17
C PRO A 195 -4.59 -16.13 -1.59
N PRO A 196 -3.51 -15.41 -1.26
CA PRO A 196 -2.14 -15.80 -1.60
C PRO A 196 -1.78 -17.21 -1.09
N VAL A 197 -2.45 -17.64 -0.01
CA VAL A 197 -2.38 -18.99 0.55
C VAL A 197 -3.78 -19.56 0.77
N THR A 198 -4.02 -20.70 0.14
CA THR A 198 -5.17 -21.56 0.44
C THR A 198 -4.84 -22.41 1.66
N LYS A 199 -5.38 -22.06 2.84
CA LYS A 199 -5.43 -22.91 4.06
C LYS A 199 -4.36 -24.00 4.12
N ALA A 200 -3.10 -23.61 4.30
CA ALA A 200 -2.06 -24.54 4.68
C ALA A 200 -2.22 -24.87 6.17
N ARG A 201 -3.23 -25.66 6.53
CA ARG A 201 -3.26 -26.30 7.85
C ARG A 201 -2.23 -27.41 7.81
N LEU A 202 -1.13 -27.23 8.54
CA LEU A 202 -0.32 -28.37 8.96
C LEU A 202 -1.19 -29.17 9.93
N GLN A 203 -1.58 -30.38 9.53
CA GLN A 203 -1.93 -31.40 10.52
C GLN A 203 -0.62 -31.71 11.24
N VAL A 204 -0.46 -31.13 12.42
CA VAL A 204 0.59 -31.57 13.35
C VAL A 204 0.19 -32.99 13.75
N ALA A 205 1.00 -33.96 13.37
CA ALA A 205 0.88 -35.34 13.85
C ALA A 205 1.21 -35.41 15.34
#